data_AF-M1N3B2-F1
#
_entry.id   AF-M1N3B2-F1
#
_cell.length_a   1.000
_cell.length_b   1.000
_cell.length_c   1.000
_cell.angle_alpha   90.00
_cell.angle_beta   90.00
_cell.angle_gamma   90.00
#
_symmetry.space_group_name_H-M   'P 1'
#
loop_
_entity.id
_entity.type
_entity.pdbx_description
1 polymer ?
#
loop_
_entity_poly.entity_id
_entity_poly.type
_entity_poly.pdbx_seq_one_letter_code
_entity_poly.pdbx_strand_id
1 'polypeptide(L)'
;MKKQLTILIFILLIVSNIVFISATVFYKTKMDNQVLKVYSFAGENNDIKITNGIIVISTNRHMVGGGEILYIGSRNDKIKAYSEKIYLKERENNDKIVLHNSVESQGDIKGTFFSDEFLLNKGVGSISSEKLFSEDEINNIKDNLYFSLDYSKVNGEKGNYTIKLNLNEIK
;
A
#
# COMPACT_ATOMS: atom_id res chain seq x y z
N MET A 1 3.88 38.80 -54.16
CA MET A 1 3.40 37.49 -53.65
C MET A 1 4.49 36.63 -53.02
N LYS A 2 5.57 36.24 -53.71
CA LYS A 2 6.62 35.35 -53.16
C LYS A 2 7.23 35.82 -51.83
N LYS A 3 7.57 37.11 -51.70
CA LYS A 3 8.20 37.68 -50.50
C LYS A 3 7.31 37.64 -49.25
N GLN A 4 5.99 37.84 -49.41
CA GLN A 4 5.03 37.75 -48.31
C GLN A 4 4.79 36.29 -47.89
N LEU A 5 4.78 35.36 -48.85
CA LEU A 5 4.71 33.93 -48.56
C LEU A 5 5.94 33.45 -47.76
N THR A 6 7.14 33.91 -48.12
CA THR A 6 8.37 33.58 -47.38
C THR A 6 8.34 34.10 -45.95
N ILE A 7 7.87 35.34 -45.74
CA ILE A 7 7.72 35.92 -44.39
C ILE A 7 6.71 35.13 -43.57
N LEU A 8 5.57 34.76 -44.16
CA LEU A 8 4.54 33.95 -43.49
C LEU A 8 5.08 32.58 -43.06
N ILE A 9 5.82 31.90 -43.95
CA ILE A 9 6.46 30.61 -43.63
C ILE A 9 7.47 30.77 -42.49
N PHE A 10 8.26 31.84 -42.50
CA PHE A 10 9.25 32.09 -41.46
C PHE A 10 8.59 32.33 -40.09
N ILE A 11 7.50 33.09 -40.06
CA ILE A 11 6.70 33.29 -38.83
C ILE A 11 6.11 31.97 -38.34
N LEU A 12 5.56 31.15 -39.24
CA LEU A 12 5.02 29.83 -38.91
C LEU A 12 6.09 28.91 -38.29
N LEU A 13 7.30 28.92 -38.85
CA LEU A 13 8.44 28.15 -38.33
C LEU A 13 8.86 28.62 -36.94
N ILE A 14 8.88 29.93 -36.69
CA ILE A 14 9.19 30.50 -35.36
C ILE A 14 8.13 30.08 -34.36
N VAL A 15 6.84 30.25 -34.68
CA VAL A 15 5.73 29.87 -33.80
C VAL A 15 5.77 28.36 -33.50
N SER A 16 6.00 27.53 -34.51
CA SER A 16 6.16 26.09 -34.34
C SER A 16 7.31 25.75 -33.38
N ASN A 17 8.49 26.37 -33.55
CA ASN A 17 9.63 26.16 -32.65
C ASN A 17 9.31 26.57 -31.20
N ILE A 18 8.64 27.71 -31.00
CA ILE A 18 8.24 28.16 -29.66
C ILE A 18 7.28 27.16 -29.01
N VAL A 19 6.30 26.64 -29.76
CA VAL A 19 5.36 25.62 -29.28
C VAL A 19 6.11 24.33 -28.92
N PHE A 20 7.02 23.88 -29.77
CA PHE A 20 7.83 22.68 -29.52
C PHE A 20 8.70 22.82 -28.26
N ILE A 21 9.38 23.95 -28.09
CA ILE A 21 10.20 24.23 -26.90
C ILE A 21 9.31 24.26 -25.65
N SER A 22 8.18 24.97 -25.71
CA SER A 22 7.26 25.10 -24.57
C SER A 22 6.67 23.75 -24.16
N ALA A 23 6.24 22.94 -25.12
CA ALA A 23 5.77 21.58 -24.85
C ALA A 23 6.88 20.72 -24.24
N THR A 24 8.10 20.79 -24.78
CA THR A 24 9.25 20.02 -24.27
C THR A 24 9.57 20.39 -22.83
N VAL A 25 9.62 21.69 -22.51
CA VAL A 25 9.85 22.16 -21.14
C VAL A 25 8.71 21.72 -20.23
N PHE A 26 7.45 21.82 -20.66
CA PHE A 26 6.30 21.37 -19.88
C PHE A 26 6.34 19.88 -19.56
N TYR A 27 6.61 19.03 -20.57
CA TYR A 27 6.72 17.58 -20.37
C TYR A 27 7.91 17.22 -19.49
N LYS A 28 9.07 17.87 -19.68
CA LYS A 28 10.24 17.65 -18.84
C LYS A 28 9.95 18.00 -17.37
N THR A 29 9.39 19.17 -17.10
CA THR A 29 9.02 19.58 -15.74
C THR A 29 8.01 18.61 -15.10
N LYS A 30 7.06 18.08 -15.90
CA LYS A 30 6.10 17.08 -15.41
C LYS A 30 6.78 15.75 -15.06
N MET A 31 7.82 15.35 -15.78
CA MET A 31 8.60 14.14 -15.49
C MET A 31 9.53 14.34 -14.29
N ASP A 32 10.22 15.47 -14.22
CA ASP A 32 11.14 15.79 -13.13
C ASP A 32 10.39 15.91 -11.77
N ASN A 33 9.12 16.30 -11.80
CA ASN A 33 8.25 16.37 -10.62
C ASN A 33 7.56 15.02 -10.26
N GLN A 34 7.93 13.91 -10.90
CA GLN A 34 7.43 12.60 -10.51
C GLN A 34 8.10 12.15 -9.22
N VAL A 35 7.35 12.15 -8.12
CA VAL A 35 7.78 11.52 -6.87
C VAL A 35 7.55 10.03 -7.04
N LEU A 36 8.58 9.23 -6.80
CA LEU A 36 8.47 7.78 -6.62
C LEU A 36 9.19 7.41 -5.34
N LYS A 37 8.45 6.96 -4.33
CA LYS A 37 8.98 6.37 -3.11
C LYS A 37 8.47 4.94 -2.99
N VAL A 38 9.37 4.00 -2.77
CA VAL A 38 9.03 2.60 -2.57
C VAL A 38 9.52 2.18 -1.20
N TYR A 39 8.64 1.60 -0.39
CA TYR A 39 8.97 1.05 0.90
C TYR A 39 8.69 -0.45 0.88
N SER A 40 9.63 -1.22 1.41
CA SER A 40 9.37 -2.59 1.87
C SER A 40 9.03 -2.56 3.36
N PHE A 41 8.18 -3.48 3.81
CA PHE A 41 7.95 -3.66 5.24
C PHE A 41 7.81 -5.12 5.64
N ALA A 42 8.19 -5.37 6.89
CA ALA A 42 8.06 -6.66 7.55
C ALA A 42 7.92 -6.44 9.06
N GLY A 43 7.42 -7.44 9.77
CA GLY A 43 7.33 -7.41 11.22
C GLY A 43 6.97 -8.77 11.78
N GLU A 44 7.27 -9.01 13.04
CA GLU A 44 6.94 -10.27 13.70
C GLU A 44 6.64 -10.05 15.18
N ASN A 45 5.86 -10.97 15.74
CA ASN A 45 5.74 -11.18 17.18
C ASN A 45 5.97 -12.67 17.47
N ASN A 46 5.58 -13.16 18.64
CA ASN A 46 5.80 -14.56 19.04
C ASN A 46 4.99 -15.58 18.22
N ASP A 47 3.92 -15.16 17.54
CA ASP A 47 2.95 -16.06 16.92
C ASP A 47 2.78 -15.83 15.41
N ILE A 48 3.07 -14.62 14.93
CA ILE A 48 2.81 -14.20 13.55
C ILE A 48 3.98 -13.40 13.00
N LYS A 49 4.28 -13.64 11.73
CA LYS A 49 5.24 -12.90 10.93
C LYS A 49 4.59 -12.37 9.65
N ILE A 50 4.86 -11.11 9.34
CA ILE A 50 4.51 -10.44 8.09
C ILE A 50 5.79 -10.21 7.29
N THR A 51 5.80 -10.65 6.03
CA THR A 51 6.92 -10.48 5.09
C THR A 51 6.46 -9.91 3.77
N ASN A 52 7.40 -9.43 2.94
CA ASN A 52 7.12 -9.02 1.56
C ASN A 52 6.04 -7.92 1.41
N GLY A 53 5.83 -7.12 2.45
CA GLY A 53 4.95 -5.96 2.38
C GLY A 53 5.59 -4.86 1.54
N ILE A 54 4.79 -4.14 0.76
CA ILE A 54 5.27 -3.07 -0.11
C ILE A 54 4.32 -1.87 -0.12
N ILE A 55 4.89 -0.67 -0.11
CA ILE A 55 4.17 0.59 -0.32
C ILE A 55 4.83 1.33 -1.48
N VAL A 56 4.05 1.66 -2.50
CA VAL A 56 4.51 2.46 -3.64
C VAL A 56 3.76 3.78 -3.64
N ILE A 57 4.50 4.87 -3.61
CA ILE A 57 3.96 6.22 -3.59
C ILE A 57 4.45 6.92 -4.84
N SER A 58 3.54 7.13 -5.78
CA SER A 58 3.77 7.91 -6.99
C SER A 58 2.92 9.18 -6.98
N THR A 59 3.29 10.19 -7.76
CA THR A 59 2.56 11.47 -7.85
C THR A 59 1.05 11.32 -8.07
N ASN A 60 0.62 10.28 -8.80
CA ASN A 60 -0.78 10.10 -9.20
C ASN A 60 -1.43 8.87 -8.59
N ARG A 61 -0.70 8.08 -7.79
CA ARG A 61 -1.19 6.79 -7.29
C ARG A 61 -0.36 6.29 -6.13
N HIS A 62 -1.04 5.87 -5.09
CA HIS A 62 -0.47 5.14 -3.97
C HIS A 62 -0.97 3.71 -4.00
N MET A 63 -0.09 2.76 -3.74
CA MET A 63 -0.40 1.34 -3.68
C MET A 63 0.19 0.74 -2.41
N VAL A 64 -0.54 -0.18 -1.81
CA VAL A 64 -0.10 -0.95 -0.65
C VAL A 64 -0.37 -2.42 -0.94
N GLY A 65 0.68 -3.23 -0.92
CA GLY A 65 0.59 -4.68 -0.83
C GLY A 65 0.86 -5.09 0.60
N GLY A 66 -0.11 -5.75 1.23
CA GLY A 66 -0.05 -6.14 2.64
C GLY A 66 0.99 -7.20 2.98
N GLY A 67 1.57 -7.83 1.95
CA GLY A 67 2.57 -8.87 2.10
C GLY A 67 1.96 -10.24 2.41
N GLU A 68 2.80 -11.10 2.97
CA GLU A 68 2.49 -12.47 3.33
C GLU A 68 2.45 -12.63 4.85
N ILE A 69 1.40 -13.27 5.35
CA ILE A 69 1.26 -13.69 6.73
C ILE A 69 1.71 -15.14 6.91
N LEU A 70 2.48 -15.36 7.97
CA LEU A 70 3.03 -16.64 8.38
C LEU A 70 2.73 -16.86 9.86
N TYR A 71 2.08 -17.97 10.20
CA TYR A 71 1.92 -18.39 11.58
C TYR A 71 3.17 -19.13 12.05
N ILE A 72 3.82 -18.59 13.08
CA ILE A 72 5.01 -19.17 13.72
C ILE A 72 4.76 -19.57 15.18
N GLY A 73 3.54 -19.34 15.67
CA GLY A 73 3.13 -19.70 17.02
C GLY A 73 3.02 -21.21 17.21
N SER A 74 3.08 -21.62 18.48
CA SER A 74 2.98 -23.04 18.86
C SER A 74 1.56 -23.48 19.22
N ARG A 75 0.56 -22.58 19.15
CA ARG A 75 -0.81 -22.90 19.55
C ARG A 75 -1.53 -23.64 18.44
N ASN A 76 -2.26 -24.67 18.83
CA ASN A 76 -3.08 -25.47 17.91
C ASN A 76 -4.57 -25.13 18.07
N ASP A 77 -4.88 -23.84 18.00
CA ASP A 77 -6.24 -23.32 18.12
C ASP A 77 -6.96 -23.35 16.77
N LYS A 78 -8.24 -23.73 16.78
CA LYS A 78 -9.11 -23.64 15.60
C LYS A 78 -9.83 -22.30 15.57
N ILE A 79 -9.64 -21.56 14.48
CA ILE A 79 -10.34 -20.31 14.21
C ILE A 79 -11.58 -20.53 13.35
N LYS A 80 -12.58 -19.69 13.58
CA LYS A 80 -13.84 -19.63 12.84
C LYS A 80 -13.87 -18.45 11.88
N ALA A 81 -13.36 -17.30 12.34
CA ALA A 81 -13.31 -16.08 11.57
C ALA A 81 -12.13 -15.23 12.02
N TYR A 82 -11.61 -14.43 11.11
CA TYR A 82 -10.56 -13.47 11.40
C TYR A 82 -10.68 -12.22 10.53
N SER A 83 -10.02 -11.16 10.95
CA SER A 83 -9.94 -9.92 10.24
C SER A 83 -8.56 -9.31 10.38
N GLU A 84 -8.01 -8.88 9.26
CA GLU A 84 -6.68 -8.33 9.12
C GLU A 84 -6.78 -6.87 8.76
N LYS A 85 -6.00 -6.02 9.43
CA LYS A 85 -5.86 -4.62 9.04
C LYS A 85 -4.41 -4.17 9.08
N ILE A 86 -4.05 -3.35 8.10
CA ILE A 86 -2.87 -2.50 8.14
C ILE A 86 -3.36 -1.08 8.39
N TYR A 87 -2.77 -0.39 9.35
CA TYR A 87 -3.21 0.93 9.76
C TYR A 87 -2.04 1.81 10.18
N LEU A 88 -2.24 3.12 10.11
CA LEU A 88 -1.37 4.12 10.71
C LEU A 88 -1.87 4.44 12.11
N LYS A 89 -1.00 4.30 13.10
CA LYS A 89 -1.30 4.67 14.47
C LYS A 89 -1.27 6.18 14.63
N GLU A 90 -2.38 6.76 15.07
CA GLU A 90 -2.50 8.20 15.33
C GLU A 90 -2.52 8.50 16.84
N ARG A 91 -2.25 9.75 17.23
CA ARG A 91 -2.19 10.13 18.66
C ARG A 91 -3.56 10.15 19.33
N GLU A 92 -4.64 10.39 18.59
CA GLU A 92 -5.98 10.63 19.15
C GLU A 92 -6.96 9.47 18.91
N ASN A 93 -6.52 8.22 19.07
CA ASN A 93 -7.35 7.00 18.90
C ASN A 93 -8.08 6.88 17.54
N ASN A 94 -7.70 7.69 16.55
CA ASN A 94 -8.24 7.67 15.20
C ASN A 94 -7.25 6.97 14.27
N ASP A 95 -6.99 5.68 14.54
CA ASP A 95 -6.13 4.88 13.69
C ASP A 95 -6.66 4.90 12.25
N LYS A 96 -5.83 5.37 11.31
CA LYS A 96 -6.21 5.38 9.90
C LYS A 96 -6.02 3.99 9.30
N ILE A 97 -7.13 3.33 9.00
CA ILE A 97 -7.12 2.05 8.28
C ILE A 97 -6.66 2.27 6.84
N VAL A 98 -5.62 1.55 6.44
CA VAL A 98 -5.05 1.59 5.08
C VAL A 98 -5.57 0.43 4.24
N LEU A 99 -5.52 -0.77 4.81
CA LEU A 99 -5.98 -2.01 4.19
C LEU A 99 -6.74 -2.80 5.24
N HIS A 100 -7.88 -3.38 4.85
CA HIS A 100 -8.69 -4.21 5.73
C HIS A 100 -9.26 -5.38 4.94
N ASN A 101 -9.12 -6.57 5.50
CA ASN A 101 -9.69 -7.80 4.97
C ASN A 101 -10.33 -8.61 6.11
N SER A 102 -11.31 -9.44 5.77
CA SER A 102 -12.01 -10.28 6.74
C SER A 102 -12.44 -11.58 6.09
N VAL A 103 -12.25 -12.68 6.81
CA VAL A 103 -12.63 -14.02 6.38
C VAL A 103 -13.48 -14.63 7.48
N GLU A 104 -14.64 -15.15 7.09
CA GLU A 104 -15.56 -15.85 7.98
C GLU A 104 -15.97 -17.17 7.34
N SER A 105 -15.83 -18.27 8.09
CA SER A 105 -16.28 -19.59 7.64
C SER A 105 -17.81 -19.63 7.61
N GLN A 106 -18.39 -19.79 6.41
CA GLN A 106 -19.83 -20.07 6.24
C GLN A 106 -20.10 -21.58 6.32
N GLY A 107 -21.06 -21.99 7.15
CA GLY A 107 -21.53 -23.39 7.23
C GLY A 107 -21.11 -24.16 8.50
N ASP A 108 -21.10 -25.49 8.40
CA ASP A 108 -20.93 -26.40 9.54
C ASP A 108 -19.54 -26.23 10.19
N ILE A 109 -19.52 -25.89 11.48
CA ILE A 109 -18.46 -25.14 12.17
C ILE A 109 -17.25 -26.03 12.50
N LYS A 110 -16.50 -26.50 11.50
CA LYS A 110 -15.28 -27.27 11.74
C LYS A 110 -14.07 -26.40 12.08
N GLY A 111 -14.12 -25.11 11.70
CA GLY A 111 -13.00 -24.17 11.81
C GLY A 111 -11.76 -24.65 11.07
N THR A 112 -10.69 -23.87 11.13
CA THR A 112 -9.39 -24.21 10.55
C THR A 112 -8.28 -23.88 11.55
N PHE A 113 -7.17 -24.60 11.50
CA PHE A 113 -6.00 -24.26 12.30
C PHE A 113 -5.30 -23.04 11.69
N PHE A 114 -4.75 -22.17 12.53
CA PHE A 114 -3.99 -21.00 12.07
C PHE A 114 -2.89 -21.34 11.06
N SER A 115 -2.14 -22.43 11.33
CA SER A 115 -1.08 -22.90 10.44
C SER A 115 -1.62 -23.24 9.06
N ASP A 116 -2.74 -23.95 9.00
CA ASP A 116 -3.31 -24.44 7.74
C ASP A 116 -3.93 -23.29 6.94
N GLU A 117 -4.63 -22.39 7.64
CA GLU A 117 -5.24 -21.19 7.04
C GLU A 117 -4.18 -20.31 6.40
N PHE A 118 -3.12 -19.95 7.13
CA PHE A 118 -2.07 -19.08 6.62
C PHE A 118 -1.04 -19.81 5.76
N LEU A 119 -1.16 -21.13 5.57
CA LEU A 119 -0.46 -21.83 4.49
C LEU A 119 -1.20 -21.68 3.15
N LEU A 120 -2.53 -21.61 3.16
CA LEU A 120 -3.37 -21.50 1.98
C LEU A 120 -3.63 -20.03 1.59
N ASN A 121 -3.91 -19.19 2.59
CA ASN A 121 -4.29 -17.79 2.45
C ASN A 121 -3.22 -16.87 3.03
N LYS A 122 -2.02 -16.93 2.45
CA LYS A 122 -0.86 -16.14 2.88
C LYS A 122 -1.02 -14.64 2.64
N GLY A 123 -1.82 -14.23 1.66
CA GLY A 123 -1.85 -12.83 1.23
C GLY A 123 -2.76 -11.97 2.10
N VAL A 124 -2.20 -10.92 2.71
CA VAL A 124 -2.98 -9.91 3.47
C VAL A 124 -3.85 -9.04 2.53
N GLY A 125 -3.53 -9.04 1.23
CA GLY A 125 -4.26 -8.33 0.18
C GLY A 125 -3.53 -7.07 -0.31
N SER A 126 -4.21 -6.28 -1.13
CA SER A 126 -3.63 -5.05 -1.69
C SER A 126 -4.69 -4.00 -1.97
N ILE A 127 -4.30 -2.72 -1.90
CA ILE A 127 -5.14 -1.59 -2.25
C ILE A 127 -4.36 -0.59 -3.13
N SER A 128 -5.07 0.09 -4.02
CA SER A 128 -4.54 1.15 -4.86
C SER A 128 -5.54 2.28 -4.95
N SER A 129 -5.09 3.52 -4.75
CA SER A 129 -5.90 4.74 -4.92
C SER A 129 -5.05 5.87 -5.47
N GLU A 130 -5.66 6.88 -6.07
CA GLU A 130 -4.95 8.10 -6.48
C GLU A 130 -4.20 8.74 -5.30
N LYS A 131 -4.82 8.73 -4.11
CA LYS A 131 -4.24 9.22 -2.88
C LYS A 131 -4.68 8.37 -1.69
N LEU A 132 -3.81 7.49 -1.22
CA LEU A 132 -4.01 6.74 0.04
C LEU A 132 -3.46 7.49 1.26
N PHE A 133 -2.42 8.29 1.05
CA PHE A 133 -1.66 8.92 2.11
C PHE A 133 -1.62 10.45 1.93
N SER A 134 -1.68 11.20 3.02
CA SER A 134 -1.33 12.62 3.04
C SER A 134 0.21 12.79 3.06
N GLU A 135 0.71 13.99 2.78
CA GLU A 135 2.16 14.24 2.83
C GLU A 135 2.73 14.02 4.25
N ASP A 136 1.99 14.43 5.27
CA ASP A 136 2.37 14.23 6.67
C ASP A 136 2.40 12.74 7.05
N GLU A 137 1.45 11.96 6.56
CA GLU A 137 1.44 10.52 6.77
C GLU A 137 2.62 9.85 6.07
N ILE A 138 2.97 10.27 4.85
CA ILE A 138 4.14 9.76 4.12
C ILE A 138 5.43 10.01 4.91
N ASN A 139 5.54 11.18 5.54
CA ASN A 139 6.72 11.54 6.32
C ASN A 139 6.82 10.73 7.61
N ASN A 140 5.68 10.31 8.18
CA ASN A 140 5.61 9.61 9.47
C ASN A 140 5.32 8.10 9.35
N ILE A 141 5.15 7.57 8.13
CA ILE A 141 4.74 6.18 7.90
C ILE A 141 5.72 5.16 8.48
N LYS A 142 7.02 5.48 8.47
CA LYS A 142 8.09 4.60 8.95
C LYS A 142 7.94 4.23 10.43
N ASP A 143 7.39 5.13 11.23
CA ASP A 143 7.30 4.95 12.68
C ASP A 143 5.93 4.48 13.17
N ASN A 144 4.92 4.57 12.30
CA ASN A 144 3.52 4.48 12.69
C ASN A 144 2.72 3.42 11.95
N LEU A 145 3.33 2.57 11.11
CA LEU A 145 2.61 1.49 10.44
C LEU A 145 2.50 0.24 11.33
N TYR A 146 1.28 -0.29 11.46
CA TYR A 146 0.98 -1.48 12.23
C TYR A 146 0.13 -2.45 11.43
N PHE A 147 0.26 -3.72 11.76
CA PHE A 147 -0.62 -4.80 11.36
C PHE A 147 -1.36 -5.31 12.58
N SER A 148 -2.65 -5.65 12.43
CA SER A 148 -3.34 -6.45 13.43
C SER A 148 -4.22 -7.52 12.82
N LEU A 149 -4.30 -8.66 13.50
CA LEU A 149 -5.17 -9.78 13.22
C LEU A 149 -6.12 -9.98 14.41
N ASP A 150 -7.39 -9.63 14.23
CA ASP A 150 -8.47 -9.96 15.15
C ASP A 150 -9.06 -11.31 14.77
N TYR A 151 -9.30 -12.22 15.72
CA TYR A 151 -9.82 -13.54 15.42
C TYR A 151 -10.84 -14.02 16.44
N SER A 152 -11.66 -14.99 16.01
CA SER A 152 -12.59 -15.73 16.85
C SER A 152 -12.36 -17.24 16.67
N LYS A 153 -12.30 -17.96 17.78
CA LYS A 153 -12.17 -19.41 17.81
C LYS A 153 -13.52 -20.09 17.66
N VAL A 154 -13.50 -21.38 17.34
CA VAL A 154 -14.72 -22.21 17.28
C VAL A 154 -15.48 -22.25 18.61
N ASN A 155 -14.76 -22.16 19.74
CA ASN A 155 -15.36 -22.12 21.09
C ASN A 155 -15.91 -20.73 21.49
N GLY A 156 -15.83 -19.72 20.60
CA GLY A 156 -16.31 -18.36 20.85
C GLY A 156 -15.30 -17.42 21.50
N GLU A 157 -14.13 -17.90 21.94
CA GLU A 157 -13.05 -17.03 22.43
C GLU A 157 -12.56 -16.11 21.33
N LYS A 158 -12.30 -14.85 21.67
CA LYS A 158 -11.71 -13.87 20.76
C LYS A 158 -10.28 -13.56 21.18
N GLY A 159 -9.45 -13.20 20.21
CA GLY A 159 -8.10 -12.73 20.46
C GLY A 159 -7.65 -11.74 19.41
N ASN A 160 -6.49 -11.16 19.66
CA ASN A 160 -5.87 -10.18 18.78
C ASN A 160 -4.36 -10.41 18.76
N TYR A 161 -3.76 -10.27 17.58
CA TYR A 161 -2.33 -10.06 17.42
C TYR A 161 -2.10 -8.68 16.84
N THR A 162 -1.11 -7.97 17.38
CA THR A 162 -0.68 -6.67 16.87
C THR A 162 0.83 -6.70 16.65
N ILE A 163 1.28 -6.14 15.52
CA ILE A 163 2.68 -6.11 15.11
C ILE A 163 3.00 -4.71 14.61
N LYS A 164 4.06 -4.09 15.14
CA LYS A 164 4.64 -2.89 14.53
C LYS A 164 5.43 -3.31 13.30
N LEU A 165 5.13 -2.70 12.16
CA LEU A 165 5.81 -3.00 10.90
C LEU A 165 7.05 -2.11 10.76
N ASN A 166 8.18 -2.73 10.44
CA ASN A 166 9.44 -2.05 10.18
C ASN A 166 9.53 -1.73 8.69
N LEU A 167 9.66 -0.45 8.34
CA LEU A 167 9.69 0.03 6.97
C LEU A 167 11.11 0.36 6.53
N ASN A 168 11.51 -0.13 5.37
CA ASN A 168 12.75 0.22 4.70
C ASN A 168 12.44 0.82 3.33
N GLU A 169 12.92 2.04 3.10
CA GLU A 169 12.83 2.68 1.79
C GLU A 169 13.83 2.02 0.82
N ILE A 170 13.33 1.57 -0.32
CA ILE A 170 14.12 1.02 -1.41
C ILE A 170 14.58 2.21 -2.26
N LYS A 171 15.90 2.41 -2.30
CA LYS A 171 16.54 3.42 -3.15
C LYS A 171 16.91 2.85 -4.50
#